data_AF-A0AAN7L3X2-F1
#
_entry.id   AF-A0AAN7L3X2-F1
#
_cell.length_a   1.000
_cell.length_b   1.000
_cell.length_c   1.000
_cell.angle_alpha   90.00
_cell.angle_beta   90.00
_cell.angle_gamma   90.00
#
_symmetry.space_group_name_H-M   'P 1'
#
loop_
_entity.id
_entity.type
_entity.pdbx_description
1 polymer ?
#
loop_
_entity_poly.entity_id
_entity_poly.type
_entity_poly.pdbx_seq_one_letter_code
_entity_poly.pdbx_strand_id
1 'polypeptide(L)'
;MGRNLQTLSLEESSISKNDGEWLHELALNNSVLENLNFYMTDLNKFNFENLELIAGNCQSLVSVKVGNDCEVLNLDSFFHAASSLEEFGGGFFNEKSERYTNLKYPPRLCQLGQTYIGKNEMHIVFPIAKSLKKLDLLYAFLGMEDICLLIQKCHNLEVFETMNVIGDGGVGSFMGWGWMMKEVLLKEAQD
;
A
#
# COMPACT_ATOMS: atom_id res chain seq x y z
N MET A 1 -5.99 5.13 25.49
CA MET A 1 -4.81 4.49 24.83
C MET A 1 -3.66 5.50 24.74
N GLY A 2 -2.43 5.06 24.53
CA GLY A 2 -1.22 5.86 24.75
C GLY A 2 -1.11 7.11 23.87
N ARG A 3 -1.07 8.29 24.50
CA ARG A 3 -0.85 9.59 23.83
C ARG A 3 0.49 9.70 23.08
N ASN A 4 1.41 8.76 23.36
CA ASN A 4 2.77 8.73 22.84
C ASN A 4 3.05 7.48 21.99
N LEU A 5 2.01 6.83 21.46
CA LEU A 5 2.18 5.63 20.64
C LEU A 5 2.70 6.04 19.24
N GLN A 6 3.95 5.70 18.94
CA GLN A 6 4.54 5.97 17.61
C GLN A 6 4.24 4.88 16.59
N THR A 7 4.11 3.63 17.01
CA THR A 7 3.86 2.51 16.11
C THR A 7 2.73 1.64 16.64
N LEU A 8 1.72 1.43 15.82
CA LEU A 8 0.69 0.42 16.03
C LEU A 8 0.73 -0.56 14.85
N SER A 9 1.05 -1.82 15.13
CA SER A 9 0.99 -2.89 14.13
C SER A 9 0.08 -4.02 14.60
N LEU A 10 -0.85 -4.38 13.73
CA LEU A 10 -1.84 -5.45 13.86
C LEU A 10 -1.80 -6.37 12.62
N GLU A 11 -0.72 -6.31 11.85
CA GLU A 11 -0.55 -7.08 10.62
C GLU A 11 -0.85 -8.58 10.84
N GLU A 12 -1.63 -9.17 9.93
CA GLU A 12 -2.04 -10.59 9.94
C GLU A 12 -2.76 -11.06 11.23
N SER A 13 -3.25 -10.12 12.05
CA SER A 13 -3.90 -10.45 13.32
C SER A 13 -5.39 -10.76 13.15
N SER A 14 -5.85 -11.85 13.79
CA SER A 14 -7.28 -12.17 13.89
C SER A 14 -7.93 -11.40 15.05
N ILE A 15 -8.84 -10.47 14.74
CA ILE A 15 -9.47 -9.58 15.73
C ILE A 15 -10.99 -9.83 15.75
N SER A 16 -11.52 -10.21 16.91
CA SER A 16 -12.92 -10.65 17.08
C SER A 16 -13.93 -9.51 17.20
N LYS A 17 -13.51 -8.28 17.54
CA LYS A 17 -14.37 -7.11 17.69
C LYS A 17 -13.92 -5.99 16.75
N ASN A 18 -14.73 -5.70 15.75
CA ASN A 18 -14.47 -4.72 14.70
C ASN A 18 -15.59 -3.67 14.73
N ASP A 19 -15.51 -2.71 15.66
CA ASP A 19 -16.47 -1.60 15.80
C ASP A 19 -15.88 -0.24 15.40
N GLY A 20 -14.61 -0.19 14.99
CA GLY A 20 -13.94 1.02 14.50
C GLY A 20 -13.55 2.05 15.57
N GLU A 21 -14.07 1.90 16.79
CA GLU A 21 -13.83 2.80 17.93
C GLU A 21 -12.34 2.92 18.25
N TRP A 22 -11.58 1.85 18.06
CA TRP A 22 -10.12 1.85 18.25
C TRP A 22 -9.41 2.90 17.40
N LEU A 23 -9.84 3.07 16.13
CA LEU A 23 -9.25 4.03 15.20
C LEU A 23 -9.72 5.46 15.51
N HIS A 24 -10.97 5.60 15.92
CA HIS A 24 -11.51 6.87 16.37
C HIS A 24 -10.77 7.40 17.60
N GLU A 25 -10.58 6.55 18.62
CA GLU A 25 -9.82 6.88 19.82
C GLU A 25 -8.36 7.24 19.51
N LEU A 26 -7.75 6.54 18.54
CA LEU A 26 -6.41 6.86 18.07
C LEU A 26 -6.36 8.25 17.42
N ALA A 27 -7.33 8.56 16.56
CA ALA A 27 -7.43 9.84 15.86
C ALA A 27 -7.61 11.04 16.81
N LEU A 28 -8.39 10.86 17.88
CA LEU A 28 -8.65 11.92 18.86
C LEU A 28 -7.50 12.15 19.85
N ASN A 29 -6.71 11.11 20.16
CA ASN A 29 -5.79 11.15 21.30
C ASN A 29 -4.31 11.01 20.94
N ASN A 30 -3.97 10.80 19.67
CA ASN A 30 -2.58 10.63 19.23
C ASN A 30 -2.18 11.69 18.20
N SER A 31 -0.96 12.22 18.37
CA SER A 31 -0.34 13.23 17.50
C SER A 31 1.11 12.90 17.14
N VAL A 32 1.63 11.76 17.59
CA VAL A 32 3.03 11.34 17.41
C VAL A 32 3.15 10.02 16.64
N LEU A 33 2.05 9.54 16.05
CA LEU A 33 2.05 8.29 15.31
C LEU A 33 2.97 8.42 14.09
N GLU A 34 3.81 7.41 13.90
CA GLU A 34 4.76 7.27 12.79
C GLU A 34 4.32 6.13 11.87
N ASN A 35 3.88 5.00 12.45
CA ASN A 35 3.51 3.82 11.71
C ASN A 35 2.14 3.30 12.18
N LEU A 36 1.21 3.14 11.23
CA LEU A 36 -0.08 2.52 11.43
C LEU A 36 -0.25 1.35 10.48
N ASN A 37 -0.21 0.13 10.99
CA ASN A 37 -0.29 -1.08 10.18
C ASN A 37 -1.41 -1.98 10.71
N PHE A 38 -2.44 -2.18 9.89
CA PHE A 38 -3.47 -3.19 10.08
C PHE A 38 -3.70 -3.95 8.78
N TYR A 39 -2.61 -4.18 8.04
CA TYR A 39 -2.57 -4.96 6.82
C TYR A 39 -2.99 -6.41 7.07
N MET A 40 -3.62 -7.05 6.07
CA MET A 40 -4.07 -8.45 6.20
C MET A 40 -4.98 -8.70 7.43
N THR A 41 -5.82 -7.71 7.77
CA THR A 41 -6.83 -7.85 8.82
C THR A 41 -8.23 -7.64 8.24
N ASP A 42 -9.23 -8.21 8.92
CA ASP A 42 -10.65 -8.00 8.63
C ASP A 42 -11.21 -6.70 9.26
N LEU A 43 -10.33 -5.76 9.66
CA LEU A 43 -10.73 -4.47 10.22
C LEU A 43 -11.25 -3.55 9.11
N ASN A 44 -12.52 -3.73 8.74
CA ASN A 44 -13.20 -2.97 7.70
C ASN A 44 -14.33 -2.06 8.21
N LYS A 45 -14.62 -2.06 9.52
CA LYS A 45 -15.70 -1.24 10.11
C LYS A 45 -15.10 -0.03 10.81
N PHE A 46 -14.55 0.91 10.04
CA PHE A 46 -14.07 2.19 10.57
C PHE A 46 -14.45 3.35 9.64
N ASN A 47 -14.48 4.57 10.17
CA ASN A 47 -14.69 5.78 9.38
C ASN A 47 -13.38 6.26 8.76
N PHE A 48 -13.34 6.46 7.44
CA PHE A 48 -12.19 6.99 6.70
C PHE A 48 -11.76 8.39 7.19
N GLU A 49 -12.70 9.20 7.68
CA GLU A 49 -12.40 10.51 8.29
C GLU A 49 -11.46 10.37 9.50
N ASN A 50 -11.45 9.24 10.20
CA ASN A 50 -10.50 9.01 11.28
C ASN A 50 -9.07 8.84 10.74
N LEU A 51 -8.87 8.22 9.57
CA LEU A 51 -7.55 8.15 8.94
C LEU A 51 -7.08 9.54 8.51
N GLU A 52 -7.97 10.32 7.89
CA GLU A 52 -7.69 11.72 7.54
C GLU A 52 -7.29 12.54 8.77
N LEU A 53 -8.04 12.41 9.87
CA LEU A 53 -7.73 13.11 11.12
C LEU A 53 -6.39 12.68 11.71
N ILE A 54 -6.05 11.39 11.66
CA ILE A 54 -4.72 10.89 12.07
C ILE A 54 -3.63 11.53 11.21
N ALA A 55 -3.80 11.56 9.89
CA ALA A 55 -2.83 12.16 8.97
C ALA A 55 -2.65 13.67 9.22
N GLY A 56 -3.73 14.39 9.51
CA GLY A 56 -3.68 15.81 9.87
C GLY A 56 -3.00 16.06 11.21
N ASN A 57 -3.24 15.22 12.21
CA ASN A 57 -2.71 15.36 13.57
C ASN A 57 -1.25 14.87 13.71
N CYS A 58 -0.86 13.85 12.95
CA CYS A 58 0.43 13.17 13.07
C CYS A 58 1.34 13.55 11.90
N GLN A 59 2.04 14.68 12.02
CA GLN A 59 2.99 15.14 10.99
C GLN A 59 4.21 14.21 10.83
N SER A 60 4.40 13.29 11.77
CA SER A 60 5.41 12.23 11.77
C SER A 60 4.94 10.93 11.09
N LEU A 61 3.70 10.85 10.60
CA LEU A 61 3.15 9.63 10.01
C LEU A 61 3.85 9.31 8.68
N VAL A 62 4.71 8.29 8.70
CA VAL A 62 5.56 7.88 7.58
C VAL A 62 5.07 6.60 6.89
N SER A 63 4.40 5.70 7.61
CA SER A 63 3.92 4.42 7.06
C SER A 63 2.48 4.17 7.47
N VAL A 64 1.63 3.87 6.49
CA VAL A 64 0.26 3.39 6.73
C VAL A 64 -0.04 2.18 5.86
N LYS A 65 -0.39 1.06 6.47
CA LYS A 65 -0.90 -0.12 5.77
C LYS A 65 -2.30 -0.45 6.26
N VAL A 66 -3.25 -0.47 5.33
CA VAL A 66 -4.68 -0.66 5.62
C VAL A 66 -5.12 -2.09 5.28
N GLY A 67 -6.28 -2.49 5.81
CA GLY A 67 -6.89 -3.78 5.50
C GLY A 67 -7.26 -3.95 4.02
N ASN A 68 -7.52 -5.19 3.64
CA ASN A 68 -7.73 -5.61 2.24
C ASN A 68 -9.08 -5.19 1.65
N ASP A 69 -10.03 -4.75 2.48
CA ASP A 69 -11.37 -4.29 2.05
C ASP A 69 -11.48 -2.76 2.00
N CYS A 70 -10.35 -2.05 2.15
CA CYS A 70 -10.31 -0.60 2.25
C CYS A 70 -10.36 0.05 0.86
N GLU A 71 -11.53 0.45 0.37
CA GLU A 71 -11.67 1.08 -0.95
C GLU A 71 -10.79 2.33 -1.08
N VAL A 72 -9.86 2.30 -2.05
CA VAL A 72 -8.82 3.34 -2.20
C VAL A 72 -9.42 4.70 -2.55
N LEU A 73 -10.55 4.76 -3.26
CA LEU A 73 -11.21 6.05 -3.54
C LEU A 73 -11.68 6.79 -2.28
N ASN A 74 -11.94 6.08 -1.17
CA ASN A 74 -12.32 6.71 0.08
C ASN A 74 -11.12 7.29 0.85
N LEU A 75 -9.90 7.08 0.35
CA LEU A 75 -8.65 7.57 0.95
C LEU A 75 -8.14 8.87 0.32
N ASP A 76 -8.88 9.48 -0.62
CA ASP A 76 -8.43 10.71 -1.30
C ASP A 76 -8.12 11.85 -0.31
N SER A 77 -9.03 12.15 0.62
CA SER A 77 -8.79 13.16 1.66
C SER A 77 -7.65 12.79 2.60
N PHE A 78 -7.52 11.49 2.93
CA PHE A 78 -6.40 10.99 3.73
C PHE A 78 -5.06 11.23 3.02
N PHE A 79 -4.94 10.89 1.72
CA PHE A 79 -3.73 11.13 0.96
C PHE A 79 -3.40 12.61 0.84
N HIS A 80 -4.41 13.48 0.77
CA HIS A 80 -4.20 14.93 0.80
C HIS A 80 -3.62 15.43 2.13
N ALA A 81 -4.09 14.88 3.25
CA ALA A 81 -3.61 15.24 4.59
C ALA A 81 -2.23 14.62 4.93
N ALA A 82 -1.91 13.45 4.39
CA ALA A 82 -0.73 12.65 4.76
C ALA A 82 0.57 13.13 4.09
N SER A 83 0.95 14.39 4.29
CA SER A 83 2.08 15.03 3.60
C SER A 83 3.45 14.40 3.87
N SER A 84 3.62 13.72 5.01
CA SER A 84 4.85 13.01 5.40
C SER A 84 4.90 11.54 4.99
N LEU A 85 3.85 11.01 4.38
CA LEU A 85 3.74 9.58 4.09
C LEU A 85 4.78 9.14 3.05
N GLU A 86 5.57 8.13 3.41
CA GLU A 86 6.60 7.53 2.56
C GLU A 86 6.22 6.11 2.12
N GLU A 87 5.44 5.39 2.93
CA GLU A 87 4.95 4.03 2.66
C GLU A 87 3.43 3.94 2.77
N PHE A 88 2.81 3.34 1.75
CA PHE A 88 1.40 2.98 1.76
C PHE A 88 1.20 1.51 1.36
N GLY A 89 0.43 0.77 2.16
CA GLY A 89 0.12 -0.64 1.94
C GLY A 89 -1.37 -0.94 1.96
N GLY A 90 -1.80 -1.94 1.19
CA GLY A 90 -3.18 -2.42 1.13
C GLY A 90 -4.08 -1.59 0.22
N GLY A 91 -5.37 -1.61 0.55
CA GLY A 91 -6.42 -1.02 -0.25
C GLY A 91 -7.10 -2.03 -1.18
N PHE A 92 -8.30 -1.66 -1.64
CA PHE A 92 -9.15 -2.43 -2.53
C PHE A 92 -9.62 -1.59 -3.72
N PHE A 93 -9.87 -2.26 -4.85
CA PHE A 93 -10.33 -1.65 -6.09
C PHE A 93 -11.66 -2.27 -6.54
N ASN A 94 -12.78 -1.70 -6.12
CA ASN A 94 -14.12 -2.21 -6.45
C ASN A 94 -14.86 -1.41 -7.53
N GLU A 95 -14.29 -0.29 -7.95
CA GLU A 95 -14.95 0.67 -8.82
C GLU A 95 -14.40 0.63 -10.24
N LYS A 96 -15.06 1.33 -11.16
CA LYS A 96 -14.55 1.42 -12.54
C LYS A 96 -13.23 2.19 -12.57
N SER A 97 -12.29 1.68 -13.36
CA SER A 97 -10.94 2.23 -13.53
C SER A 97 -10.91 3.76 -13.73
N GLU A 98 -11.85 4.35 -14.44
CA GLU A 98 -11.83 5.80 -14.74
C GLU A 98 -11.98 6.66 -13.48
N ARG A 99 -12.59 6.13 -12.43
CA ARG A 99 -12.76 6.85 -11.16
C ARG A 99 -11.43 7.08 -10.44
N TYR A 100 -10.46 6.19 -10.65
CA TYR A 100 -9.15 6.26 -10.00
C TYR A 100 -8.18 7.25 -10.67
N THR A 101 -8.50 7.76 -11.86
CA THR A 101 -7.63 8.67 -12.63
C THR A 101 -7.29 9.96 -11.86
N ASN A 102 -8.17 10.40 -10.97
CA ASN A 102 -8.00 11.63 -10.19
C ASN A 102 -7.33 11.40 -8.83
N LEU A 103 -7.10 10.14 -8.44
CA LEU A 103 -6.45 9.80 -7.18
C LEU A 103 -5.02 10.34 -7.18
N LYS A 104 -4.65 11.06 -6.12
CA LYS A 104 -3.31 11.61 -5.96
C LYS A 104 -2.65 11.06 -4.72
N TYR A 105 -1.55 10.34 -4.94
CA TYR A 105 -0.70 9.89 -3.86
C TYR A 105 0.08 11.04 -3.21
N PRO A 106 0.46 10.90 -1.92
CA PRO A 106 1.29 11.88 -1.24
C PRO A 106 2.65 12.09 -1.95
N PRO A 107 3.20 13.32 -1.91
CA PRO A 107 4.39 13.67 -2.70
C PRO A 107 5.67 12.96 -2.26
N ARG A 108 5.73 12.46 -1.02
CA ARG A 108 6.89 11.74 -0.47
C ARG A 108 6.79 10.23 -0.63
N LEU A 109 5.69 9.72 -1.19
CA LEU A 109 5.47 8.30 -1.33
C LEU A 109 6.54 7.66 -2.22
N CYS A 110 7.28 6.73 -1.64
CA CYS A 110 8.35 6.00 -2.30
C CYS A 110 8.29 4.48 -2.06
N GLN A 111 7.34 4.02 -1.25
CA GLN A 111 7.09 2.60 -1.00
C GLN A 111 5.60 2.34 -1.17
N LEU A 112 5.24 1.39 -2.03
CA LEU A 112 3.85 1.07 -2.34
C LEU A 112 3.64 -0.43 -2.35
N GLY A 113 2.61 -0.90 -1.65
CA GLY A 113 2.11 -2.27 -1.78
C GLY A 113 0.60 -2.26 -1.92
N GLN A 114 0.07 -2.56 -3.10
CA GLN A 114 -1.39 -2.51 -3.32
C GLN A 114 -1.95 -3.91 -3.49
N THR A 115 -2.83 -4.28 -2.57
CA THR A 115 -3.54 -5.55 -2.65
C THR A 115 -4.53 -5.49 -3.81
N TYR A 116 -4.57 -6.56 -4.60
CA TYR A 116 -5.55 -6.78 -5.67
C TYR A 116 -5.54 -5.76 -6.81
N ILE A 117 -4.48 -4.94 -6.94
CA ILE A 117 -4.35 -4.04 -8.08
C ILE A 117 -4.35 -4.85 -9.38
N GLY A 118 -5.26 -4.50 -10.29
CA GLY A 118 -5.41 -5.12 -11.58
C GLY A 118 -4.80 -4.29 -12.71
N LYS A 119 -4.81 -4.88 -13.91
CA LYS A 119 -4.29 -4.24 -15.12
C LYS A 119 -4.94 -2.88 -15.41
N ASN A 120 -6.23 -2.75 -15.15
CA ASN A 120 -6.97 -1.53 -15.47
C ASN A 120 -6.57 -0.41 -14.52
N GLU A 121 -6.35 -0.71 -13.24
CA GLU A 121 -6.06 0.25 -12.17
C GLU A 121 -4.57 0.64 -12.12
N MET A 122 -3.69 -0.15 -12.74
CA MET A 122 -2.23 0.05 -12.76
C MET A 122 -1.77 1.46 -13.15
N HIS A 123 -2.56 2.18 -13.95
CA HIS A 123 -2.27 3.55 -14.37
C HIS A 123 -2.09 4.53 -13.20
N ILE A 124 -2.67 4.26 -12.03
CA ILE A 124 -2.54 5.10 -10.83
C ILE A 124 -1.11 5.10 -10.25
N VAL A 125 -0.33 4.07 -10.55
CA VAL A 125 1.06 3.95 -10.08
C VAL A 125 2.00 4.76 -10.97
N PHE A 126 1.65 4.98 -12.24
CA PHE A 126 2.54 5.64 -13.20
C PHE A 126 2.98 7.06 -12.81
N PRO A 127 2.12 7.92 -12.22
CA PRO A 127 2.52 9.25 -11.76
C PRO A 127 3.64 9.24 -10.69
N ILE A 128 3.69 8.20 -9.86
CA ILE A 128 4.66 8.06 -8.78
C ILE A 128 5.78 7.05 -9.08
N ALA A 129 5.74 6.35 -10.22
CA ALA A 129 6.68 5.28 -10.55
C ALA A 129 8.17 5.70 -10.39
N LYS A 130 8.50 6.95 -10.75
CA LYS A 130 9.87 7.47 -10.63
C LYS A 130 10.32 7.70 -9.19
N SER A 131 9.41 7.91 -8.23
CA SER A 131 9.77 8.07 -6.81
C SER A 131 9.84 6.75 -6.06
N LEU A 132 9.26 5.68 -6.62
CA LEU A 132 9.23 4.38 -5.96
C LEU A 132 10.62 3.76 -5.84
N LYS A 133 10.94 3.38 -4.61
CA LYS A 133 12.10 2.59 -4.18
C LYS A 133 11.71 1.19 -3.74
N LYS A 134 10.48 1.01 -3.23
CA LYS A 134 9.90 -0.30 -2.93
C LYS A 134 8.55 -0.46 -3.62
N LEU A 135 8.34 -1.60 -4.26
CA LEU A 135 7.07 -1.99 -4.85
C LEU A 135 6.73 -3.43 -4.46
N ASP A 136 5.62 -3.60 -3.77
CA ASP A 136 5.07 -4.88 -3.35
C ASP A 136 3.82 -5.23 -4.17
N LEU A 137 3.95 -6.29 -4.97
CA LEU A 137 2.91 -6.88 -5.82
C LEU A 137 2.62 -8.32 -5.41
N LEU A 138 2.87 -8.71 -4.15
CA LEU A 138 2.61 -10.06 -3.65
C LEU A 138 1.14 -10.48 -3.76
N TYR A 139 0.21 -9.53 -3.75
CA TYR A 139 -1.22 -9.82 -3.85
C TYR A 139 -1.89 -9.09 -5.02
N ALA A 140 -1.11 -8.70 -6.03
CA ALA A 140 -1.62 -8.05 -7.22
C ALA A 140 -2.23 -9.05 -8.21
N PHE A 141 -3.25 -8.62 -8.97
CA PHE A 141 -3.85 -9.39 -10.06
C PHE A 141 -3.24 -8.98 -11.41
N LEU A 142 -1.91 -9.00 -11.48
CA LEU A 142 -1.13 -8.60 -12.65
C LEU A 142 -0.44 -9.80 -13.29
N GLY A 143 -0.50 -9.86 -14.62
CA GLY A 143 0.29 -10.82 -15.39
C GLY A 143 1.75 -10.36 -15.55
N MET A 144 2.61 -11.26 -16.02
CA MET A 144 4.04 -10.97 -16.24
C MET A 144 4.28 -9.75 -17.13
N GLU A 145 3.50 -9.56 -18.20
CA GLU A 145 3.62 -8.41 -19.10
C GLU A 145 3.32 -7.08 -18.38
N ASP A 146 2.30 -7.07 -17.53
CA ASP A 146 1.89 -5.87 -16.79
C ASP A 146 2.92 -5.52 -15.70
N ILE A 147 3.46 -6.54 -15.01
CA ILE A 147 4.57 -6.38 -14.05
C ILE A 147 5.81 -5.80 -14.75
N CYS A 148 6.19 -6.34 -15.92
CA CYS A 148 7.30 -5.81 -16.72
C CYS A 148 7.11 -4.31 -17.01
N LEU A 149 5.89 -3.91 -17.39
CA LEU A 149 5.57 -2.53 -17.72
C LEU A 149 5.69 -1.59 -16.52
N LEU A 150 5.29 -2.02 -15.32
CA LEU A 150 5.48 -1.24 -14.08
C LEU A 150 6.96 -1.06 -13.76
N ILE A 151 7.73 -2.15 -13.77
CA ILE A 151 9.15 -2.12 -13.43
C ILE A 151 9.91 -1.20 -14.39
N GLN A 152 9.61 -1.25 -15.69
CA GLN A 152 10.22 -0.37 -16.69
C GLN A 152 10.00 1.13 -16.40
N LYS A 153 8.95 1.49 -15.66
CA LYS A 153 8.68 2.89 -15.27
C LYS A 153 9.32 3.27 -13.93
N CYS A 154 9.67 2.29 -13.09
CA CYS A 154 10.21 2.48 -11.75
C CYS A 154 11.75 2.46 -11.77
N HIS A 155 12.36 3.52 -12.30
CA HIS A 155 13.83 3.56 -12.50
C HIS A 155 14.66 3.63 -11.21
N ASN A 156 14.05 4.00 -10.08
CA ASN A 156 14.71 4.08 -8.78
C ASN A 156 14.35 2.90 -7.86
N LEU A 157 13.74 1.85 -8.41
CA LEU A 157 13.27 0.70 -7.64
C LEU A 157 14.48 -0.07 -7.07
N GLU A 158 14.50 -0.22 -5.76
CA GLU A 158 15.56 -0.91 -5.03
C GLU A 158 15.08 -2.29 -4.54
N VAL A 159 13.83 -2.36 -4.09
CA VAL A 159 13.18 -3.55 -3.53
C VAL A 159 11.92 -3.87 -4.33
N PHE A 160 11.80 -5.10 -4.78
CA PHE A 160 10.61 -5.58 -5.49
C PHE A 160 10.14 -6.92 -4.92
N GLU A 161 8.86 -6.97 -4.55
CA GLU A 161 8.23 -8.16 -3.98
C GLU A 161 7.08 -8.59 -4.91
N THR A 162 7.05 -9.86 -5.30
CA THR A 162 5.97 -10.38 -6.17
C THR A 162 5.78 -11.88 -5.94
N MET A 163 4.60 -12.40 -6.25
CA MET A 163 4.42 -13.85 -6.29
C MET A 163 5.27 -14.44 -7.40
N ASN A 164 5.63 -15.72 -7.23
CA ASN A 164 6.19 -16.48 -8.32
C ASN A 164 5.12 -16.73 -9.40
N VAL A 165 4.89 -15.76 -10.28
CA VAL A 165 3.97 -15.89 -11.45
C VAL A 165 4.63 -16.70 -12.59
N ILE A 166 5.80 -17.30 -12.34
CA ILE A 166 6.61 -17.99 -13.32
C ILE A 166 6.06 -19.41 -13.54
N GLY A 167 5.29 -19.59 -14.61
CA GLY A 167 5.33 -20.86 -15.34
C GLY A 167 6.71 -21.01 -16.00
N ASP A 168 7.21 -22.24 -16.13
CA ASP A 168 8.59 -22.65 -16.51
C ASP A 168 9.30 -21.90 -17.67
N GLY A 169 8.62 -21.04 -18.44
CA GLY A 169 9.21 -20.19 -19.49
C GLY A 169 9.73 -18.81 -19.05
N GLY A 170 9.49 -18.35 -17.82
CA GLY A 170 9.74 -16.95 -17.40
C GLY A 170 11.12 -16.63 -16.81
N VAL A 171 11.97 -17.63 -16.56
CA VAL A 171 13.27 -17.47 -15.88
C VAL A 171 14.22 -16.52 -16.64
N GLY A 172 14.12 -16.44 -17.97
CA GLY A 172 14.96 -15.57 -18.79
C GLY A 172 14.71 -14.07 -18.61
N SER A 173 13.46 -13.66 -18.32
CA SER A 173 13.12 -12.25 -18.11
C SER A 173 13.50 -11.77 -16.70
N PHE A 174 13.42 -12.66 -15.70
CA PHE A 174 13.77 -12.36 -14.31
C PHE A 174 15.29 -12.15 -14.10
N MET A 175 16.15 -12.88 -14.81
CA MET A 175 17.60 -12.61 -14.79
C MET A 175 17.94 -11.19 -15.27
N GLY A 176 17.08 -10.61 -16.11
CA GLY A 176 17.16 -9.21 -16.54
C GLY A 176 16.71 -8.18 -15.49
N TRP A 177 16.18 -8.59 -14.36
CA TRP A 177 15.74 -7.67 -13.29
C TRP A 177 16.74 -7.59 -12.13
N GLY A 178 17.45 -8.69 -11.88
CA GLY A 178 18.45 -8.76 -10.81
C GLY A 178 19.63 -7.80 -10.97
N TRP A 179 19.87 -7.24 -12.17
CA TRP A 179 20.88 -6.19 -12.36
C TRP A 179 20.34 -4.76 -12.18
N MET A 180 19.02 -4.57 -12.23
CA MET A 180 18.38 -3.26 -12.06
C MET A 180 18.02 -2.97 -10.59
N MET A 181 17.81 -4.02 -9.79
CA MET A 181 17.29 -3.92 -8.42
C MET A 181 18.28 -4.49 -7.41
N LYS A 182 18.28 -3.93 -6.18
CA LYS A 182 19.15 -4.40 -5.10
C LYS A 182 18.62 -5.72 -4.52
N GLU A 183 17.31 -5.85 -4.43
CA GLU A 183 16.65 -6.99 -3.80
C GLU A 183 15.36 -7.35 -4.54
N VAL A 184 15.20 -8.64 -4.86
CA VAL A 184 13.98 -9.21 -5.41
C VAL A 184 13.56 -10.37 -4.51
N LEU A 185 12.37 -10.25 -3.93
CA LEU A 185 11.79 -11.26 -3.04
C LEU A 185 10.62 -11.94 -3.75
N LEU A 186 10.76 -13.25 -3.96
CA LEU A 186 9.72 -14.11 -4.51
C LEU A 186 9.11 -14.93 -3.38
N LYS A 187 7.78 -14.84 -3.23
CA LYS A 187 7.03 -15.78 -2.38
C LYS A 187 6.34 -16.81 -3.26
N GLU A 188 6.38 -18.06 -2.84
CA GLU A 188 5.61 -19.15 -3.45
C GLU A 188 4.13 -18.96 -3.10
N ALA A 189 3.24 -19.27 -4.05
CA ALA A 189 1.82 -19.34 -3.76
C ALA A 189 1.61 -20.48 -2.75
N GLN A 190 1.10 -20.17 -1.56
CA GLN A 190 0.61 -21.19 -0.65
C GLN A 190 -0.77 -21.62 -1.16
N ASP A 191 -0.90 -22.91 -1.48
CA ASP A 191 -2.12 -23.57 -1.98
C ASP A 191 -3.32 -23.41 -1.03
#